data_AF-A0A947DQ82-F1
#
_entry.id   AF-A0A947DQ82-F1
#
_cell.length_a   1.000
_cell.length_b   1.000
_cell.length_c   1.000
_cell.angle_alpha   90.00
_cell.angle_beta   90.00
_cell.angle_gamma   90.00
#
_symmetry.space_group_name_H-M   'P 1'
#
loop_
_entity.id
_entity.type
_entity.pdbx_description
1 polymer ?
#
loop_
_entity_poly.entity_id
_entity_poly.type
_entity_poly.pdbx_seq_one_letter_code
_entity_poly.pdbx_strand_id
1 'polypeptide(L)'
;MTRKYFGTDGIRGTVGQPPITPDFVLKLAHAVGRVLRKSESRPTVLIGKDTRISGYMLESALESGFNSAGVDVVLLGPLPTPGVAYLTRAQRASLGVVISASHNPFADNGIKFFSAQGTKLNDEWELAVEASLDEPPVWADSASLGKTRRLEDAAGRYTEFCKSTFAHDLTLKGLKIVVDGANGAAYHIAPMVFHELGAEVIAIGCKP
;
A
#
# COMPACT_ATOMS: atom_id res chain seq x y z
N MET A 1 13.82 -4.24 -23.27
CA MET A 1 12.40 -4.57 -23.54
C MET A 1 11.53 -3.51 -22.89
N THR A 2 10.45 -3.07 -23.55
CA THR A 2 9.48 -2.12 -23.00
C THR A 2 8.54 -2.82 -22.02
N ARG A 3 8.28 -2.20 -20.86
CA ARG A 3 7.35 -2.70 -19.83
C ARG A 3 5.93 -2.86 -20.41
N LYS A 4 5.24 -3.93 -20.02
CA LYS A 4 3.88 -4.29 -20.51
C LYS A 4 2.76 -3.78 -19.59
N TYR A 5 2.97 -3.82 -18.28
CA TYR A 5 1.96 -3.48 -17.27
C TYR A 5 2.41 -2.31 -16.38
N PHE A 6 3.69 -2.26 -16.01
CA PHE A 6 4.22 -1.20 -15.15
C PHE A 6 4.35 0.13 -15.90
N GLY A 7 3.61 1.15 -15.44
CA GLY A 7 3.77 2.53 -15.89
C GLY A 7 4.70 3.34 -14.98
N THR A 8 4.66 4.66 -15.09
CA THR A 8 5.49 5.57 -14.28
C THR A 8 5.32 5.38 -12.77
N ASP A 9 4.10 5.07 -12.33
CA ASP A 9 3.74 4.93 -10.91
C ASP A 9 2.91 3.66 -10.67
N GLY A 10 3.48 2.51 -11.00
CA GLY A 10 2.85 1.21 -10.84
C GLY A 10 1.83 0.88 -11.93
N ILE A 11 0.86 0.03 -11.60
CA ILE A 11 -0.17 -0.46 -12.53
C ILE A 11 -1.46 0.29 -12.21
N ARG A 12 -2.14 0.87 -13.20
CA ARG A 12 -3.41 1.61 -13.03
C ARG A 12 -4.38 1.30 -14.16
N GLY A 13 -5.67 1.46 -13.88
CA GLY A 13 -6.73 1.34 -14.87
C GLY A 13 -8.11 1.34 -14.22
N THR A 14 -9.14 1.22 -15.06
CA THR A 14 -10.53 1.11 -14.61
C THR A 14 -10.80 -0.26 -14.02
N VAL A 15 -11.41 -0.30 -12.83
CA VAL A 15 -11.71 -1.55 -12.13
C VAL A 15 -12.64 -2.43 -12.97
N GLY A 16 -12.35 -3.72 -13.04
CA GLY A 16 -13.11 -4.69 -13.84
C GLY A 16 -12.65 -4.76 -15.30
N GLN A 17 -11.70 -3.93 -15.72
CA GLN A 17 -11.04 -4.02 -17.02
C GLN A 17 -9.57 -4.41 -16.81
N PRO A 18 -8.98 -5.23 -17.69
CA PRO A 18 -7.57 -5.55 -17.61
C PRO A 18 -6.70 -4.27 -17.63
N PRO A 19 -5.66 -4.17 -16.76
CA PRO A 19 -5.19 -5.18 -15.80
C PRO A 19 -5.81 -5.09 -14.39
N ILE A 20 -6.79 -4.22 -14.11
CA ILE A 20 -7.38 -4.05 -12.76
C ILE A 20 -8.56 -5.01 -12.56
N THR A 21 -8.26 -6.32 -12.60
CA THR A 21 -9.21 -7.41 -12.32
C THR A 21 -8.69 -8.31 -11.20
N PRO A 22 -9.58 -8.96 -10.40
CA PRO A 22 -9.16 -9.79 -9.26
C PRO A 22 -8.20 -10.91 -9.64
N ASP A 23 -8.46 -11.58 -10.76
CA ASP A 23 -7.68 -12.71 -11.24
C ASP A 23 -6.28 -12.31 -11.71
N PHE A 24 -6.15 -11.16 -12.38
CA PHE A 24 -4.84 -10.60 -12.73
C PHE A 24 -4.06 -10.22 -11.48
N VAL A 25 -4.70 -9.56 -10.52
CA VAL A 25 -4.04 -9.07 -9.30
C VAL A 25 -3.56 -10.22 -8.42
N LEU A 26 -4.31 -11.31 -8.34
CA LEU A 26 -3.85 -12.54 -7.68
C LEU A 26 -2.58 -13.07 -8.33
N LYS A 27 -2.55 -13.18 -9.67
CA LYS A 27 -1.37 -13.64 -10.41
C LYS A 27 -0.18 -12.69 -10.27
N LEU A 28 -0.43 -11.38 -10.30
CA LEU A 28 0.59 -10.35 -10.06
C LEU A 28 1.23 -10.52 -8.69
N ALA A 29 0.42 -10.64 -7.64
CA ALA A 29 0.93 -10.81 -6.28
C ALA A 29 1.74 -12.10 -6.12
N HIS A 30 1.28 -13.19 -6.74
CA HIS A 30 2.02 -14.45 -6.78
C HIS A 30 3.38 -14.29 -7.48
N ALA A 31 3.41 -13.67 -8.66
CA ALA A 31 4.65 -13.41 -9.41
C ALA A 31 5.62 -12.52 -8.61
N VAL A 32 5.12 -11.45 -8.00
CA VAL A 32 5.91 -10.59 -7.10
C VAL A 32 6.48 -11.41 -5.93
N GLY A 33 5.66 -12.26 -5.31
CA GLY A 33 6.09 -13.12 -4.22
C GLY A 33 7.19 -14.09 -4.63
N ARG A 34 7.09 -14.69 -5.82
CA ARG A 34 8.14 -15.54 -6.41
C ARG A 34 9.44 -14.77 -6.63
N VAL A 35 9.38 -13.51 -7.09
CA VAL A 35 10.55 -12.66 -7.26
C VAL A 35 11.22 -12.37 -5.92
N LEU A 36 10.45 -12.01 -4.89
CA LEU A 36 11.00 -11.78 -3.53
C LEU A 36 11.63 -13.05 -2.94
N ARG A 37 11.01 -14.21 -3.16
CA ARG A 37 11.48 -15.51 -2.68
C ARG A 37 12.82 -15.97 -3.27
N LYS A 38 13.30 -15.32 -4.34
CA LYS A 38 14.65 -15.58 -4.90
C LYS A 38 15.76 -15.06 -3.97
N SER A 39 15.52 -14.01 -3.20
CA SER A 39 16.49 -13.39 -2.30
C SER A 39 16.19 -13.59 -0.82
N GLU A 40 14.93 -13.89 -0.47
CA GLU A 40 14.48 -14.03 0.92
C GLU A 40 13.70 -15.32 1.11
N SER A 41 14.00 -16.09 2.16
CA SER A 41 13.30 -17.36 2.41
C SER A 41 11.83 -17.16 2.82
N ARG A 42 11.54 -16.08 3.55
CA ARG A 42 10.21 -15.76 4.07
C ARG A 42 9.99 -14.24 4.10
N PRO A 43 9.80 -13.61 2.92
CA PRO A 43 9.60 -12.16 2.83
C PRO A 43 8.28 -11.74 3.49
N THR A 44 8.21 -10.49 3.93
CA THR A 44 6.99 -9.88 4.49
C THR A 44 6.60 -8.67 3.66
N VAL A 45 5.34 -8.60 3.25
CA VAL A 45 4.76 -7.51 2.46
C VAL A 45 3.77 -6.72 3.31
N LEU A 46 3.88 -5.39 3.29
CA LEU A 46 2.87 -4.50 3.87
C LEU A 46 1.90 -4.02 2.79
N ILE A 47 0.60 -4.12 3.05
CA ILE A 47 -0.43 -3.64 2.11
C ILE A 47 -1.23 -2.53 2.80
N GLY A 48 -1.21 -1.33 2.22
CA GLY A 48 -2.16 -0.27 2.53
C GLY A 48 -3.01 0.09 1.33
N LYS A 49 -4.09 0.82 1.57
CA LYS A 49 -5.02 1.23 0.51
C LYS A 49 -5.57 2.62 0.74
N ASP A 50 -6.15 3.20 -0.31
CA ASP A 50 -7.09 4.30 -0.14
C ASP A 50 -8.50 3.80 0.20
N THR A 51 -9.47 4.71 0.12
CA THR A 51 -10.86 4.51 0.55
C THR A 51 -11.76 3.90 -0.52
N ARG A 52 -11.24 3.63 -1.73
CA ARG A 52 -12.05 3.07 -2.82
C ARG A 52 -12.59 1.71 -2.42
N ILE A 53 -13.88 1.48 -2.67
CA ILE A 53 -14.55 0.19 -2.40
C ILE A 53 -13.89 -0.97 -3.17
N SER A 54 -13.36 -0.72 -4.37
CA SER A 54 -12.60 -1.73 -5.12
C SER A 54 -11.33 -2.18 -4.40
N GLY A 55 -10.81 -1.38 -3.46
CA GLY A 55 -9.63 -1.71 -2.66
C GLY A 55 -9.79 -2.96 -1.80
N TYR A 56 -10.99 -3.28 -1.30
CA TYR A 56 -11.23 -4.51 -0.52
C TYR A 56 -11.04 -5.78 -1.37
N MET A 57 -11.55 -5.74 -2.60
CA MET A 57 -11.42 -6.84 -3.56
C MET A 57 -9.96 -7.02 -3.99
N LEU A 58 -9.26 -5.93 -4.31
CA LEU A 58 -7.86 -5.98 -4.74
C LEU A 58 -6.92 -6.38 -3.58
N GLU A 59 -7.19 -5.92 -2.35
CA GLU A 59 -6.45 -6.31 -1.14
C GLU A 59 -6.55 -7.82 -0.89
N SER A 60 -7.76 -8.38 -1.01
CA SER A 60 -7.98 -9.83 -0.85
C SER A 60 -7.27 -10.64 -1.94
N ALA A 61 -7.25 -10.14 -3.19
CA ALA A 61 -6.54 -10.80 -4.29
C ALA A 61 -5.01 -10.76 -4.09
N LEU A 62 -4.47 -9.60 -3.68
CA LEU A 62 -3.05 -9.45 -3.35
C LEU A 62 -2.65 -10.38 -2.20
N GLU A 63 -3.45 -10.37 -1.12
CA GLU A 63 -3.26 -11.23 0.05
C GLU A 63 -3.17 -12.70 -0.35
N SER A 64 -4.16 -13.19 -1.10
CA SER A 64 -4.20 -14.58 -1.58
C SER A 64 -2.99 -14.93 -2.44
N GLY A 65 -2.65 -14.07 -3.41
CA GLY A 65 -1.53 -14.33 -4.31
C GLY A 65 -0.17 -14.32 -3.59
N PHE A 66 0.07 -13.40 -2.64
CA PHE A 66 1.29 -13.42 -1.83
C PHE A 66 1.40 -14.67 -0.95
N ASN A 67 0.34 -15.01 -0.21
CA ASN A 67 0.35 -16.20 0.63
C ASN A 67 0.59 -17.48 -0.19
N SER A 68 0.02 -17.55 -1.40
CA SER A 68 0.22 -18.67 -2.33
C SER A 68 1.66 -18.81 -2.83
N ALA A 69 2.49 -17.77 -2.71
CA ALA A 69 3.92 -17.79 -3.02
C ALA A 69 4.80 -17.98 -1.77
N GLY A 70 4.20 -18.18 -0.59
CA GLY A 70 4.91 -18.33 0.68
C GLY A 70 5.47 -17.02 1.23
N VAL A 71 4.75 -15.92 1.00
CA VAL A 71 5.07 -14.56 1.48
C VAL A 71 4.09 -14.17 2.57
N ASP A 72 4.58 -13.68 3.71
CA ASP A 72 3.72 -13.20 4.79
C ASP A 72 3.20 -11.79 4.47
N VAL A 73 1.96 -11.49 4.88
CA VAL A 73 1.28 -10.23 4.58
C VAL A 73 0.86 -9.51 5.87
N VAL A 74 1.09 -8.19 5.90
CA VAL A 74 0.59 -7.30 6.96
C VAL A 74 -0.33 -6.26 6.36
N LEU A 75 -1.60 -6.33 6.70
CA LEU A 75 -2.63 -5.38 6.26
C LEU A 75 -2.63 -4.15 7.17
N LEU A 76 -2.52 -2.97 6.57
CA LEU A 76 -2.47 -1.68 7.26
C LEU A 76 -3.82 -0.96 7.28
N GLY A 77 -4.78 -1.40 6.47
CA GLY A 77 -6.04 -0.70 6.24
C GLY A 77 -5.85 0.60 5.43
N PRO A 78 -6.82 1.52 5.49
CA PRO A 78 -6.70 2.83 4.85
C PRO A 78 -5.52 3.62 5.40
N LEU A 79 -4.51 3.86 4.57
CA LEU A 79 -3.29 4.57 4.98
C LEU A 79 -2.73 5.35 3.78
N PRO A 80 -2.30 6.62 3.97
CA PRO A 80 -1.66 7.38 2.90
C PRO A 80 -0.43 6.65 2.35
N THR A 81 -0.18 6.82 1.04
CA THR A 81 1.02 6.31 0.36
C THR A 81 2.32 6.51 1.17
N PRO A 82 2.64 7.72 1.67
CA PRO A 82 3.85 7.91 2.48
C PRO A 82 3.85 7.13 3.81
N GLY A 83 2.67 6.86 4.39
CA GLY A 83 2.55 6.03 5.59
C GLY A 83 2.90 4.57 5.32
N VAL A 84 2.49 4.02 4.17
CA VAL A 84 2.89 2.65 3.76
C VAL A 84 4.40 2.58 3.56
N ALA A 85 4.99 3.55 2.85
CA ALA A 85 6.44 3.60 2.64
C ALA A 85 7.22 3.71 3.96
N TYR A 86 6.77 4.56 4.88
CA TYR A 86 7.35 4.70 6.22
C TYR A 86 7.25 3.39 7.01
N LEU A 87 6.07 2.78 7.10
CA LEU A 87 5.86 1.56 7.87
C LEU A 87 6.58 0.36 7.28
N THR A 88 6.76 0.30 5.96
CA THR A 88 7.58 -0.73 5.29
C THR A 88 8.99 -0.73 5.86
N ARG A 89 9.63 0.44 5.94
CA ARG A 89 10.96 0.60 6.55
C ARG A 89 10.95 0.33 8.05
N ALA A 90 9.97 0.89 8.77
CA ALA A 90 9.89 0.77 10.22
C ALA A 90 9.68 -0.68 10.70
N GLN A 91 8.92 -1.49 9.95
CA GLN A 91 8.65 -2.90 10.23
C GLN A 91 9.70 -3.84 9.63
N ARG A 92 10.74 -3.31 8.96
CA ARG A 92 11.76 -4.09 8.22
C ARG A 92 11.15 -5.09 7.24
N ALA A 93 10.08 -4.67 6.59
CA ALA A 93 9.40 -5.48 5.60
C ALA A 93 10.16 -5.44 4.26
N SER A 94 9.99 -6.50 3.48
CA SER A 94 10.66 -6.68 2.19
C SER A 94 10.09 -5.75 1.12
N LEU A 95 8.78 -5.44 1.21
CA LEU A 95 8.05 -4.70 0.20
C LEU A 95 6.83 -3.98 0.79
N GLY A 96 6.56 -2.77 0.32
CA GLY A 96 5.33 -2.04 0.57
C GLY A 96 4.43 -2.03 -0.67
N VAL A 97 3.12 -2.18 -0.48
CA VAL A 97 2.12 -2.16 -1.55
C VAL A 97 1.06 -1.12 -1.20
N VAL A 98 0.75 -0.25 -2.16
CA VAL A 98 -0.35 0.71 -2.06
C VAL A 98 -1.39 0.40 -3.12
N ILE A 99 -2.62 0.16 -2.68
CA ILE A 99 -3.80 0.04 -3.55
C ILE A 99 -4.44 1.41 -3.68
N SER A 100 -4.14 2.11 -4.77
CA SER A 100 -4.72 3.42 -5.07
C SER A 100 -4.42 3.84 -6.50
N ALA A 101 -5.40 4.48 -7.16
CA ALA A 101 -5.16 5.26 -8.37
C ALA A 101 -4.85 6.74 -8.10
N SER A 102 -4.50 7.09 -6.85
CA SER A 102 -4.15 8.45 -6.44
C SER A 102 -5.31 9.43 -6.73
N HIS A 103 -5.10 10.39 -7.64
CA HIS A 103 -6.05 11.45 -7.98
C HIS A 103 -7.01 11.08 -9.13
N ASN A 104 -6.91 9.88 -9.70
CA ASN A 104 -7.79 9.43 -10.76
C ASN A 104 -9.27 9.36 -10.30
N PRO A 105 -10.24 9.38 -11.22
CA PRO A 105 -11.66 9.16 -10.93
C PRO A 105 -11.91 7.89 -10.10
N PHE A 106 -12.98 7.87 -9.30
CA PHE A 106 -13.26 6.81 -8.32
C PHE A 106 -13.35 5.39 -8.93
N ALA A 107 -13.74 5.29 -10.20
CA ALA A 107 -13.87 4.04 -10.95
C ALA A 107 -12.51 3.39 -11.28
N ASP A 108 -11.43 4.16 -11.24
CA ASP A 108 -10.08 3.64 -11.42
C ASP A 108 -9.50 3.11 -10.10
N ASN A 109 -8.58 2.17 -10.20
CA ASN A 109 -7.69 1.82 -9.10
C ASN A 109 -6.30 1.45 -9.65
N GLY A 110 -5.39 1.09 -8.76
CA GLY A 110 -4.03 0.74 -9.13
C GLY A 110 -3.24 0.13 -7.98
N ILE A 111 -2.06 -0.36 -8.32
CA ILE A 111 -1.15 -1.03 -7.41
C ILE A 111 0.23 -0.41 -7.59
N LYS A 112 0.80 0.08 -6.49
CA LYS A 112 2.17 0.62 -6.44
C LYS A 112 3.00 -0.23 -5.49
N PHE A 113 4.26 -0.43 -5.84
CA PHE A 113 5.22 -1.20 -5.05
C PHE A 113 6.37 -0.32 -4.59
N PHE A 114 6.81 -0.52 -3.36
CA PHE A 114 7.91 0.18 -2.73
C PHE A 114 8.92 -0.83 -2.19
N SER A 115 10.20 -0.53 -2.33
CA SER A 115 11.30 -1.31 -1.77
C SER A 115 11.25 -1.36 -0.23
N ALA A 116 12.06 -2.21 0.37
CA ALA A 116 12.29 -2.23 1.82
C ALA A 116 12.74 -0.86 2.40
N GLN A 117 13.31 0.01 1.56
CA GLN A 117 13.72 1.38 1.93
C GLN A 117 12.57 2.39 1.85
N GLY A 118 11.39 1.98 1.37
CA GLY A 118 10.22 2.83 1.14
C GLY A 118 10.34 3.69 -0.12
N THR A 119 11.19 3.31 -1.07
CA THR A 119 11.41 4.02 -2.34
C THR A 119 10.84 3.25 -3.52
N LYS A 120 10.72 3.92 -4.68
CA LYS A 120 10.32 3.25 -5.92
C LYS A 120 11.33 2.15 -6.28
N LEU A 121 10.82 1.01 -6.77
CA LEU A 121 11.64 -0.09 -7.27
C LEU A 121 12.27 0.26 -8.62
N ASN A 122 13.38 -0.41 -8.94
CA ASN A 122 14.06 -0.21 -10.21
C ASN A 122 13.35 -0.96 -11.35
N ASP A 123 13.65 -0.54 -12.57
CA ASP A 123 13.03 -1.10 -13.78
C ASP A 123 13.36 -2.60 -13.95
N GLU A 124 14.55 -3.04 -13.54
CA GLU A 124 14.96 -4.45 -13.60
C GLU A 124 14.07 -5.35 -12.76
N TRP A 125 13.66 -4.89 -11.57
CA TRP A 125 12.75 -5.62 -10.71
C TRP A 125 11.35 -5.72 -11.33
N GLU A 126 10.83 -4.63 -11.90
CA GLU A 126 9.55 -4.62 -12.61
C GLU A 126 9.55 -5.60 -13.79
N LEU A 127 10.63 -5.63 -14.58
CA LEU A 127 10.82 -6.59 -15.67
C LEU A 127 10.90 -8.03 -15.17
N ALA A 128 11.53 -8.29 -14.03
CA ALA A 128 11.57 -9.63 -13.43
C ALA A 128 10.18 -10.10 -12.98
N VAL A 129 9.31 -9.20 -12.51
CA VAL A 129 7.92 -9.51 -12.18
C VAL A 129 7.11 -9.80 -13.45
N GLU A 130 7.26 -9.00 -14.50
CA GLU A 130 6.59 -9.25 -15.79
C GLU A 130 7.02 -10.59 -16.39
N ALA A 131 8.31 -10.92 -16.36
CA ALA A 131 8.79 -12.23 -16.80
C ALA A 131 8.19 -13.36 -15.96
N SER A 132 8.07 -13.19 -14.64
CA SER A 132 7.44 -14.19 -13.77
C SER A 132 5.92 -14.31 -13.99
N LEU A 133 5.25 -13.30 -14.54
CA LEU A 133 3.83 -13.32 -14.89
C LEU A 133 3.53 -14.13 -16.15
N ASP A 134 4.50 -14.22 -17.08
CA ASP A 134 4.39 -15.01 -18.30
C ASP A 134 4.65 -16.52 -18.06
N GLU A 135 5.18 -16.87 -16.88
CA GLU A 135 5.33 -18.26 -16.45
C GLU A 135 4.04 -18.83 -15.85
N PRO A 136 3.78 -20.15 -15.98
CA PRO A 136 2.73 -20.82 -15.22
C PRO A 136 2.93 -20.60 -13.70
N PRO A 137 1.85 -20.36 -12.94
CA PRO A 137 1.96 -20.18 -11.50
C PRO A 137 2.40 -21.47 -10.81
N VAL A 138 3.20 -21.32 -9.75
CA VAL A 138 3.73 -22.42 -8.94
C VAL A 138 3.32 -22.20 -7.50
N TRP A 139 2.20 -22.79 -7.10
CA TRP A 139 1.61 -22.59 -5.78
C TRP A 139 2.44 -23.28 -4.69
N ALA A 140 2.62 -22.59 -3.57
CA ALA A 140 3.22 -23.15 -2.37
C ALA A 140 2.35 -24.31 -1.82
N ASP A 141 3.01 -25.32 -1.27
CA ASP A 141 2.32 -26.36 -0.51
C ASP A 141 1.73 -25.81 0.79
N SER A 142 0.86 -26.59 1.45
CA SER A 142 0.17 -26.16 2.66
C SER A 142 1.12 -25.77 3.81
N ALA A 143 2.34 -26.33 3.86
CA ALA A 143 3.30 -26.04 4.92
C ALA A 143 4.08 -24.74 4.64
N SER A 144 4.18 -24.37 3.37
CA SER A 144 4.96 -23.24 2.87
C SER A 144 4.12 -22.00 2.59
N LEU A 145 2.80 -22.06 2.79
CA LEU A 145 1.91 -20.89 2.66
C LEU A 145 2.33 -19.75 3.60
N GLY A 146 2.23 -18.53 3.07
CA GLY A 146 2.37 -17.31 3.85
C GLY A 146 1.19 -17.10 4.79
N LYS A 147 1.37 -16.23 5.76
CA LYS A 147 0.32 -15.84 6.72
C LYS A 147 0.00 -14.36 6.61
N THR A 148 -1.29 -14.06 6.65
CA THR A 148 -1.78 -12.69 6.78
C THR A 148 -2.07 -12.34 8.22
N ARG A 149 -1.75 -11.12 8.61
CA ARG A 149 -2.28 -10.48 9.81
C ARG A 149 -2.60 -9.01 9.56
N ARG A 150 -3.41 -8.41 10.42
CA ARG A 150 -3.65 -6.96 10.44
C ARG A 150 -2.67 -6.28 11.40
N LEU A 151 -2.32 -5.04 11.11
CA LEU A 151 -1.64 -4.14 12.04
C LEU A 151 -2.65 -3.10 12.53
N GLU A 152 -3.22 -3.34 13.71
CA GLU A 152 -4.34 -2.56 14.25
C GLU A 152 -4.00 -1.08 14.50
N ASP A 153 -2.73 -0.76 14.79
CA ASP A 153 -2.28 0.58 15.19
C ASP A 153 -1.52 1.34 14.08
N ALA A 154 -1.64 0.91 12.81
CA ALA A 154 -0.90 1.50 11.69
C ALA A 154 -1.11 3.03 11.55
N ALA A 155 -2.35 3.48 11.67
CA ALA A 155 -2.70 4.90 11.62
C ALA A 155 -2.04 5.69 12.76
N GLY A 156 -2.12 5.19 13.99
CA GLY A 156 -1.51 5.83 15.16
C GLY A 156 0.02 5.94 15.05
N ARG A 157 0.68 4.86 14.59
CA ARG A 157 2.15 4.88 14.35
C ARG A 157 2.55 5.94 13.32
N TYR A 158 1.73 6.13 12.28
CA TYR A 158 2.01 7.14 11.27
C TYR A 158 1.67 8.56 11.75
N THR A 159 0.61 8.74 12.54
CA THR A 159 0.29 10.01 13.23
C THR A 159 1.46 10.46 14.11
N GLU A 160 2.00 9.57 14.93
CA GLU A 160 3.18 9.87 15.77
C GLU A 160 4.40 10.23 14.93
N PHE A 161 4.63 9.52 13.83
CA PHE A 161 5.71 9.87 12.91
C PHE A 161 5.53 11.29 12.35
N CYS A 162 4.34 11.64 11.85
CA CYS A 162 4.07 12.98 11.35
C CYS A 162 4.34 14.05 12.41
N LYS A 163 3.87 13.85 13.64
CA LYS A 163 4.14 14.76 14.77
C LYS A 163 5.62 14.86 15.09
N SER A 164 6.37 13.76 15.03
CA SER A 164 7.81 13.76 15.29
C SER A 164 8.64 14.57 14.28
N THR A 165 8.08 14.87 13.10
CA THR A 165 8.71 15.76 12.11
C THR A 165 8.45 17.24 12.38
N PHE A 166 7.57 17.56 13.32
CA PHE A 166 7.27 18.92 13.77
C PHE A 166 8.12 19.23 15.01
N ALA A 167 8.77 20.40 15.02
CA ALA A 167 9.69 20.76 16.09
C ALA A 167 8.97 20.87 17.45
N HIS A 168 9.59 20.32 18.50
CA HIS A 168 8.96 20.17 19.83
C HIS A 168 8.69 21.49 20.56
N ASP A 169 9.39 22.56 20.18
CA ASP A 169 9.22 23.91 20.71
C ASP A 169 8.09 24.70 20.01
N LEU A 170 7.54 24.16 18.91
CA LEU A 170 6.42 24.75 18.18
C LEU A 170 5.08 24.17 18.64
N THR A 171 4.01 24.94 18.43
CA THR A 171 2.63 24.52 18.67
C THR A 171 1.67 25.16 17.65
N LEU A 172 0.55 24.49 17.37
CA LEU A 172 -0.54 25.05 16.57
C LEU A 172 -1.67 25.64 17.41
N LYS A 173 -1.48 25.77 18.74
CA LYS A 173 -2.46 26.42 19.64
C LYS A 173 -2.80 27.83 19.16
N GLY A 174 -4.08 28.15 19.17
CA GLY A 174 -4.60 29.44 18.69
C GLY A 174 -4.83 29.52 17.18
N LEU A 175 -4.46 28.49 16.43
CA LEU A 175 -4.81 28.37 15.01
C LEU A 175 -6.11 27.59 14.82
N LYS A 176 -6.89 28.03 13.84
CA LYS A 176 -8.08 27.33 13.34
C LYS A 176 -7.83 26.90 11.90
N ILE A 177 -7.84 25.59 11.65
CA ILE A 177 -7.43 24.98 10.38
C ILE A 177 -8.59 24.19 9.80
N VAL A 178 -8.90 24.42 8.52
CA VAL A 178 -9.81 23.56 7.75
C VAL A 178 -8.97 22.53 7.00
N VAL A 179 -9.31 21.25 7.17
CA VAL A 179 -8.63 20.13 6.50
C VAL A 179 -9.63 19.41 5.62
N ASP A 180 -9.40 19.43 4.30
CA ASP A 180 -10.13 18.58 3.36
C ASP A 180 -9.39 17.25 3.16
N GLY A 181 -10.00 16.15 3.61
CA GLY A 181 -9.44 14.81 3.47
C GLY A 181 -9.67 14.19 2.09
N ALA A 182 -10.40 14.85 1.19
CA ALA A 182 -10.82 14.37 -0.13
C ALA A 182 -11.55 13.01 -0.12
N ASN A 183 -12.11 12.64 1.03
CA ASN A 183 -12.56 11.29 1.38
C ASN A 183 -11.51 10.22 1.02
N GLY A 184 -10.22 10.57 1.05
CA GLY A 184 -9.11 9.73 0.65
C GLY A 184 -8.44 9.03 1.83
N ALA A 185 -7.28 8.44 1.60
CA ALA A 185 -6.56 7.63 2.60
C ALA A 185 -6.18 8.40 3.89
N ALA A 186 -6.08 9.73 3.82
CA ALA A 186 -5.69 10.58 4.95
C ALA A 186 -6.88 11.08 5.79
N TYR A 187 -8.11 10.65 5.47
CA TYR A 187 -9.35 11.24 6.02
C TYR A 187 -9.40 11.34 7.56
N HIS A 188 -8.81 10.37 8.27
CA HIS A 188 -8.78 10.37 9.73
C HIS A 188 -7.42 10.80 10.29
N ILE A 189 -6.33 10.64 9.52
CA ILE A 189 -4.96 10.92 9.99
C ILE A 189 -4.65 12.41 9.91
N ALA A 190 -4.93 13.06 8.78
CA ALA A 190 -4.55 14.46 8.61
C ALA A 190 -5.23 15.38 9.65
N PRO A 191 -6.57 15.30 9.88
CA PRO A 191 -7.21 16.07 10.94
C PRO A 191 -6.63 15.78 12.33
N MET A 192 -6.36 14.51 12.63
CA MET A 192 -5.82 14.08 13.93
C MET A 192 -4.43 14.66 14.20
N VAL A 193 -3.53 14.64 13.22
CA VAL A 193 -2.18 15.23 13.36
C VAL A 193 -2.26 16.72 13.75
N PHE A 194 -3.06 17.51 13.03
CA PHE A 194 -3.17 18.94 13.33
C PHE A 194 -3.86 19.21 14.67
N HIS A 195 -4.85 18.40 15.03
CA HIS A 195 -5.54 18.50 16.31
C HIS A 195 -4.60 18.21 17.49
N GLU A 196 -3.82 17.12 17.41
CA GLU A 196 -2.86 16.74 18.46
C GLU A 196 -1.69 17.72 18.61
N LEU A 197 -1.36 18.47 17.54
CA LEU A 197 -0.40 19.59 17.59
C LEU A 197 -1.00 20.88 18.19
N GLY A 198 -2.29 20.89 18.50
CA GLY A 198 -2.97 21.92 19.27
C GLY A 198 -3.92 22.84 18.49
N ALA A 199 -4.15 22.61 17.20
CA ALA A 199 -5.08 23.41 16.41
C ALA A 199 -6.54 23.09 16.72
N GLU A 200 -7.43 24.09 16.54
CA GLU A 200 -8.85 23.82 16.30
C GLU A 200 -8.99 23.34 14.85
N VAL A 201 -9.49 22.12 14.65
CA VAL A 201 -9.58 21.52 13.31
C VAL A 201 -11.03 21.38 12.87
N ILE A 202 -11.34 21.91 11.69
CA ILE A 202 -12.60 21.65 10.98
C ILE A 202 -12.29 20.66 9.85
N ALA A 203 -12.70 19.41 10.03
CA ALA A 203 -12.55 18.38 9.02
C ALA A 203 -13.71 18.41 8.01
N ILE A 204 -13.39 18.52 6.72
CA ILE A 204 -14.31 18.35 5.60
C ILE A 204 -13.80 17.23 4.69
N GLY A 205 -14.68 16.60 3.90
CA GLY A 205 -14.25 15.47 3.05
C GLY A 205 -13.57 14.34 3.84
N CYS A 206 -14.08 14.02 5.04
CA CYS A 206 -13.49 13.00 5.91
C CYS A 206 -14.49 11.88 6.27
N LYS A 207 -15.43 11.57 5.38
CA LYS A 207 -16.48 10.55 5.55
C LYS A 207 -16.56 9.67 4.29
N PRO A 208 -15.51 8.88 4.01
CA PRO A 208 -15.47 7.96 2.87
C PRO A 208 -16.49 6.83 2.97
#